data_AF-A0A1Q6LKV1-F1
#
_entry.id   AF-A0A1Q6LKV1-F1
#
_cell.length_a   1.000
_cell.length_b   1.000
_cell.length_c   1.000
_cell.angle_alpha   90.00
_cell.angle_beta   90.00
_cell.angle_gamma   90.00
#
_symmetry.space_group_name_H-M   'P 1'
#
loop_
_entity.id
_entity.type
_entity.pdbx_description
1 polymer ?
#
loop_
_entity_poly.entity_id
_entity_poly.type
_entity_poly.pdbx_seq_one_letter_code
_entity_poly.pdbx_strand_id
1 'polypeptide(L)'
;MEYKKFALAKEYIVYRYNRALIRKANTTDESILRLIRNENKELAEENSNKNTMYASTQRDYIAGEVSRDLTRRILLPEKISKAHEEGVLHFHDMDYFVQLCSTNI
;
A
#
# COMPACT_ATOMS: atom_id res chain seq x y z
N MET A 1 26.57 19.67 -32.38
CA MET A 1 26.18 18.33 -31.86
C MET A 1 26.10 18.27 -30.33
N GLU A 2 26.87 19.09 -29.60
CA GLU A 2 26.87 19.13 -28.12
C GLU A 2 25.53 19.56 -27.49
N TYR A 3 24.89 20.61 -28.01
CA TYR A 3 23.62 21.13 -27.47
C TYR A 3 22.50 20.09 -27.36
N LYS A 4 22.44 19.13 -28.29
CA LYS A 4 21.43 18.05 -28.26
C LYS A 4 21.68 17.06 -27.12
N LYS A 5 22.93 16.87 -26.69
CA LYS A 5 23.28 15.98 -25.56
C LYS A 5 22.87 16.59 -24.22
N PHE A 6 23.04 17.91 -24.06
CA PHE A 6 22.61 18.63 -22.85
C PHE A 6 21.08 18.63 -22.68
N ALA A 7 20.34 18.85 -23.77
CA ALA A 7 18.88 18.76 -23.76
C ALA A 7 18.40 17.35 -23.36
N LEU A 8 18.99 16.31 -23.96
CA LEU A 8 18.67 14.93 -23.64
C LEU A 8 18.96 14.58 -22.17
N ALA A 9 20.10 15.02 -21.64
CA ALA A 9 20.46 14.79 -20.24
C ALA A 9 19.46 15.47 -19.29
N LYS A 10 19.02 16.70 -19.60
CA LYS A 10 18.04 17.43 -18.79
C LYS A 10 16.69 16.72 -18.77
N GLU A 11 16.19 16.30 -19.93
CA GLU A 11 14.94 15.52 -20.03
C GLU A 11 15.02 14.20 -19.27
N TYR A 12 16.15 13.50 -19.35
CA TYR A 12 16.35 12.26 -18.61
C TYR A 12 16.37 12.47 -17.09
N ILE A 13 16.98 13.56 -16.61
CA ILE A 13 16.96 13.92 -15.18
C ILE A 13 15.53 14.19 -14.71
N VAL A 14 14.76 14.96 -15.49
CA VAL A 14 13.35 15.26 -15.17
C VAL A 14 12.51 13.97 -15.17
N TYR A 15 12.65 13.12 -16.18
CA TYR A 15 11.98 11.82 -16.24
C TYR A 15 12.30 10.95 -15.03
N ARG A 16 13.58 10.84 -14.65
CA ARG A 16 14.03 10.05 -13.49
C ARG A 16 13.45 10.60 -12.19
N TYR A 17 13.44 11.92 -12.02
CA TYR A 17 12.87 12.59 -10.85
C TYR A 17 11.36 12.36 -10.74
N ASN A 18 10.63 12.53 -11.83
CA ASN A 18 9.19 12.25 -11.87
C ASN A 18 8.88 10.77 -11.56
N ARG A 19 9.64 9.83 -12.11
CA ARG A 19 9.54 8.39 -11.78
C ARG A 19 9.92 8.07 -10.33
N ALA A 20 10.79 8.85 -9.70
CA ALA A 20 11.11 8.71 -8.29
C ALA A 20 9.98 9.25 -7.40
N LEU A 21 9.38 10.39 -7.77
CA LEU A 21 8.22 10.95 -7.09
C LEU A 21 6.99 10.04 -7.18
N ILE A 22 6.70 9.46 -8.35
CA ILE A 22 5.59 8.51 -8.52
C ILE A 22 5.78 7.26 -7.65
N ARG A 23 7.02 6.76 -7.53
CA ARG A 23 7.35 5.65 -6.62
C ARG A 23 7.28 6.03 -5.15
N LYS A 24 7.48 7.32 -4.83
CA LYS A 24 7.44 7.87 -3.47
C LYS A 24 6.03 8.31 -3.06
N ALA A 25 5.14 8.55 -4.02
CA ALA A 25 3.74 8.83 -3.77
C ALA A 25 3.10 7.58 -3.16
N ASN A 26 2.97 7.59 -1.83
CA ASN A 26 2.36 6.51 -1.07
C ASN A 26 0.86 6.51 -1.37
N THR A 27 0.40 5.54 -2.15
CA THR A 27 -1.04 5.28 -2.35
C THR A 27 -1.78 4.89 -1.06
N THR A 28 -1.04 4.57 0.01
CA THR A 28 -1.57 4.22 1.34
C THR A 28 -2.02 5.43 2.14
N ASP A 29 -1.46 6.61 1.89
CA ASP A 29 -1.74 7.77 2.74
C ASP A 29 -3.20 8.17 2.60
N GLU A 30 -3.76 8.06 1.39
CA GLU A 30 -5.18 8.31 1.14
C GLU A 30 -6.09 7.24 1.77
N SER A 31 -5.72 5.96 1.72
CA SER A 31 -6.52 4.89 2.37
C SER A 31 -6.48 5.03 3.90
N ILE A 32 -5.32 5.35 4.48
CA ILE A 32 -5.15 5.63 5.91
C ILE A 32 -5.96 6.86 6.32
N LEU A 33 -5.94 7.93 5.52
CA LEU A 33 -6.75 9.13 5.78
C LEU A 33 -8.25 8.84 5.73
N ARG A 34 -8.72 7.98 4.80
CA ARG A 34 -10.13 7.57 4.71
C ARG A 34 -10.57 6.74 5.93
N LEU A 35 -9.69 5.90 6.46
CA LEU A 35 -9.92 5.16 7.71
C LEU A 35 -10.03 6.09 8.92
N ILE A 36 -9.10 7.04 9.05
CA ILE A 36 -9.10 8.02 10.16
C ILE A 36 -10.37 8.88 10.12
N ARG A 37 -10.85 9.24 8.92
CA ARG A 37 -12.10 10.00 8.73
C ARG A 37 -13.36 9.16 8.90
N ASN A 38 -13.23 7.85 9.12
CA ASN A 38 -14.35 6.91 9.24
C ASN A 38 -15.29 6.93 8.02
N GLU A 39 -14.76 7.26 6.84
CA GLU A 39 -15.51 7.41 5.58
C GLU A 39 -15.70 6.07 4.85
N ASN A 40 -15.05 5.00 5.31
CA ASN A 40 -15.15 3.67 4.72
C ASN A 40 -16.36 2.90 5.28
N LYS A 41 -17.51 3.05 4.62
CA LYS A 41 -18.72 2.25 4.92
C LYS A 41 -18.52 0.75 4.68
N GLU A 42 -17.75 0.38 3.66
CA GLU A 42 -17.50 -1.04 3.33
C GLU A 42 -16.82 -1.79 4.48
N LEU A 43 -15.82 -1.18 5.14
CA LEU A 43 -15.13 -1.78 6.29
C LEU A 43 -16.00 -1.85 7.56
N ALA A 44 -16.96 -0.94 7.70
CA ALA A 44 -17.93 -0.99 8.79
C ALA A 44 -18.97 -2.10 8.58
N GLU A 45 -19.25 -2.46 7.33
CA GLU A 45 -20.20 -3.51 6.96
C GLU A 45 -19.55 -4.90 6.87
N GLU A 46 -18.28 -4.99 6.49
CA GLU A 46 -17.51 -6.25 6.35
C GLU A 46 -17.30 -6.97 7.69
N ASN A 47 -17.22 -6.23 8.81
CA ASN A 47 -16.93 -6.80 10.12
C ASN A 47 -18.00 -6.40 11.15
N SER A 48 -19.18 -7.02 11.07
CA SER A 48 -20.34 -6.74 11.92
C SER A 48 -20.09 -6.91 13.43
N ASN A 49 -18.97 -7.53 13.82
CA ASN A 49 -18.58 -7.79 15.21
C ASN A 49 -17.65 -6.72 15.81
N LYS A 50 -17.05 -5.81 15.02
CA LYS A 50 -16.13 -4.78 15.52
C LYS A 50 -16.67 -3.39 15.21
N ASN A 51 -17.07 -2.65 16.24
CA ASN A 51 -17.52 -1.27 16.07
C ASN A 51 -16.33 -0.35 15.72
N THR A 52 -16.33 0.14 14.48
CA THR A 52 -15.30 0.99 13.87
C THR A 52 -15.15 2.35 14.55
N MET A 53 -16.06 2.75 15.46
CA MET A 53 -15.94 3.97 16.27
C MET A 53 -14.95 3.82 17.44
N TYR A 54 -14.58 2.59 17.84
CA TYR A 54 -13.62 2.41 18.92
C TYR A 54 -12.19 2.64 18.43
N ALA A 55 -11.45 3.45 19.19
CA ALA A 55 -10.05 3.78 18.89
C ALA A 55 -9.10 2.57 18.86
N SER A 56 -9.45 1.46 19.53
CA SER A 56 -8.72 0.19 19.39
C SER A 56 -8.90 -0.41 17.99
N THR A 57 -10.14 -0.45 17.51
CA THR A 57 -10.49 -1.01 16.20
C THR A 57 -9.92 -0.17 15.06
N GLN A 58 -9.97 1.16 15.17
CA GLN A 58 -9.34 2.05 14.17
C GLN A 58 -7.83 1.86 14.09
N ARG A 59 -7.15 1.68 15.22
CA ARG A 59 -5.70 1.41 15.25
C ARG A 59 -5.36 0.08 14.60
N ASP A 60 -6.15 -0.97 14.85
CA ASP A 60 -5.96 -2.27 14.21
C ASP A 60 -6.15 -2.17 12.69
N TYR A 61 -7.17 -1.47 12.21
CA TYR A 61 -7.37 -1.27 10.77
C TYR A 61 -6.25 -0.46 10.12
N ILE A 62 -5.76 0.60 10.78
CA ILE A 62 -4.61 1.36 10.28
C ILE A 62 -3.36 0.46 10.22
N ALA A 63 -3.11 -0.34 11.26
CA ALA A 63 -1.99 -1.28 11.28
C ALA A 63 -2.13 -2.35 10.18
N GLY A 64 -3.33 -2.84 9.93
CA GLY A 64 -3.63 -3.80 8.88
C GLY A 64 -3.37 -3.25 7.48
N GLU A 65 -3.81 -2.02 7.23
CA GLU A 65 -3.66 -1.34 5.95
C GLU A 65 -2.21 -0.99 5.64
N VAL A 66 -1.47 -0.56 6.66
CA VAL A 66 -0.02 -0.37 6.58
C VAL A 66 0.68 -1.70 6.32
N SER A 67 0.28 -2.78 6.98
CA SER A 67 0.86 -4.11 6.77
C SER A 67 0.63 -4.62 5.36
N ARG A 68 -0.61 -4.52 4.85
CA ARG A 68 -0.98 -4.97 3.50
C ARG A 68 -0.18 -4.25 2.43
N ASP A 69 -0.02 -2.94 2.60
CA ASP A 69 0.75 -2.14 1.67
C ASP A 69 2.26 -2.42 1.70
N LEU A 70 2.84 -2.55 2.91
CA LEU A 70 4.25 -2.90 3.07
C LEU A 70 4.55 -4.29 2.54
N THR A 71 3.64 -5.24 2.78
CA THR A 71 3.72 -6.61 2.27
C THR A 71 3.77 -6.62 0.75
N ARG A 72 2.88 -5.85 0.11
CA ARG A 72 2.80 -5.77 -1.35
C ARG A 72 4.01 -5.09 -2.00
N ARG A 73 4.50 -4.00 -1.40
CA ARG A 73 5.55 -3.15 -2.01
C ARG A 73 6.97 -3.60 -1.68
N ILE A 74 7.20 -4.13 -0.48
CA ILE A 74 8.55 -4.34 0.06
C ILE A 74 8.81 -5.81 0.37
N LEU A 75 7.85 -6.53 0.94
CA LEU A 75 8.10 -7.89 1.42
C LEU A 75 7.89 -8.97 0.35
N LEU A 76 6.88 -8.84 -0.49
CA LEU A 76 6.60 -9.82 -1.54
C LEU A 76 7.35 -9.50 -2.84
N PRO A 77 7.93 -10.51 -3.50
CA PRO A 77 8.43 -10.36 -4.86
C PRO A 77 7.33 -9.89 -5.81
N GLU A 78 7.68 -9.00 -6.75
CA GLU A 78 6.73 -8.38 -7.69
C GLU A 78 5.87 -9.41 -8.44
N LYS A 79 6.45 -10.56 -8.81
CA LYS A 79 5.73 -11.66 -9.47
C LYS A 79 4.59 -12.21 -8.61
N ILE A 80 4.81 -12.34 -7.30
CA ILE A 80 3.82 -12.88 -6.36
C ILE A 80 2.74 -11.83 -6.10
N SER A 81 3.14 -10.57 -5.87
CA SER A 81 2.20 -9.46 -5.70
C SER A 81 1.28 -9.31 -6.91
N LYS A 82 1.81 -9.39 -8.14
CA LYS A 82 1.00 -9.32 -9.37
C LYS A 82 0.07 -10.50 -9.53
N ALA A 83 0.55 -11.72 -9.30
CA ALA A 83 -0.29 -12.90 -9.36
C ALA A 83 -1.44 -12.85 -8.34
N HIS A 84 -1.22 -12.19 -7.19
CA HIS A 84 -2.28 -11.91 -6.22
C HIS A 84 -3.32 -10.90 -6.74
N GLU A 85 -2.85 -9.77 -7.28
CA GLU A 85 -3.72 -8.74 -7.86
C GLU A 85 -4.53 -9.24 -9.07
N GLU A 86 -3.95 -10.13 -9.87
CA GLU A 86 -4.60 -10.76 -11.04
C GLU A 86 -5.52 -11.93 -10.67
N GLY A 87 -5.60 -12.29 -9.38
CA GLY A 87 -6.44 -13.40 -8.89
C GLY A 87 -5.92 -14.80 -9.26
N VAL A 88 -4.69 -14.92 -9.75
CA VAL A 88 -4.03 -16.20 -10.06
C VAL A 88 -3.70 -16.97 -8.77
N LEU A 89 -3.35 -16.24 -7.70
CA LEU A 89 -3.16 -16.78 -6.37
C LEU A 89 -3.80 -15.87 -5.33
N HIS A 90 -4.08 -16.40 -4.14
CA HIS A 90 -4.50 -15.60 -3.01
C HIS A 90 -3.46 -15.68 -1.90
N PHE A 91 -2.78 -14.57 -1.60
CA PHE A 91 -1.88 -14.49 -0.46
C PHE A 91 -2.71 -14.13 0.76
N HIS A 92 -2.81 -15.06 1.70
CA HIS A 92 -3.60 -14.88 2.92
C HIS A 92 -2.94 -13.90 3.89
N ASP A 93 -3.77 -13.20 4.67
CA ASP A 93 -3.36 -12.42 5.85
C ASP A 93 -2.30 -11.33 5.57
N MET A 94 -2.37 -10.67 4.41
CA MET A 94 -1.44 -9.57 4.04
C MET A 94 -1.45 -8.41 5.06
N ASP A 95 -2.59 -8.16 5.67
CA ASP A 95 -2.82 -7.18 6.72
C ASP A 95 -2.22 -7.57 8.09
N TYR A 96 -1.81 -8.83 8.27
CA TYR A 96 -1.16 -9.30 9.49
C TYR A 96 0.30 -9.72 9.29
N PHE A 97 0.77 -9.86 8.04
CA PHE A 97 2.07 -10.42 7.70
C PHE A 97 3.29 -9.66 8.26
N VAL A 98 3.20 -8.33 8.40
CA VAL A 98 4.28 -7.49 8.97
C VAL A 98 4.31 -7.56 10.50
N GLN A 99 3.18 -7.89 11.11
CA GLN A 99 3.05 -7.86 12.56
C GLN A 99 3.82 -9.06 13.15
N LEU A 100 4.80 -8.77 14.02
CA LEU A 100 5.79 -9.73 14.54
C LEU A 100 5.24 -10.97 15.28
N CYS A 101 3.93 -11.10 15.45
CA CYS A 101 3.29 -12.17 16.22
C CYS A 101 2.21 -12.96 15.46
N SER A 102 2.09 -12.77 14.13
CA SER A 102 1.06 -13.43 13.32
C SER A 102 1.55 -14.78 12.80
N THR A 103 1.67 -15.79 13.66
CA THR A 103 1.78 -17.18 13.18
C THR A 103 0.38 -17.74 12.98
N ASN A 104 0.08 -18.28 11.80
CA ASN A 104 -1.19 -18.96 11.57
C ASN A 104 -1.34 -20.12 12.56
N ILE A 105 -2.41 -20.09 13.37
CA ILE A 105 -2.88 -21.19 14.21
C ILE A 105 -4.02 -21.90 13.48
#